data_AF-A0A972M7F9-F1
#
_entry.id   AF-A0A972M7F9-F1
#
_cell.length_a   1.000
_cell.length_b   1.000
_cell.length_c   1.000
_cell.angle_alpha   90.00
_cell.angle_beta   90.00
_cell.angle_gamma   90.00
#
_symmetry.space_group_name_H-M   'P 1'
#
loop_
_entity.id
_entity.type
_entity.pdbx_description
1 polymer ?
#
loop_
_entity_poly.entity_id
_entity_poly.type
_entity_poly.pdbx_seq_one_letter_code
_entity_poly.pdbx_strand_id
1 'polypeptide(L)'
;MVENIFQLAKERHLTPMHILFATALGELANKGALNQGTAILVGKAAGKNLAKYLKGLAAETGENIPTEPSEAARLLIKLINLVEDYKVNSSNKGFKVDIKTNKCKYCPKGVGGAEIHGTVCPFPGVIEAFVEELTQKKVSIKLKMLDESGLRKTPLSKEEGYCKMEFEIL
;
A
#
# COMPACT_ATOMS: atom_id res chain seq x y z
N MET A 1 -13.77 -0.60 18.23
CA MET A 1 -12.82 0.44 18.75
C MET A 1 -11.46 -0.20 19.02
N VAL A 2 -10.33 0.36 18.58
CA VAL A 2 -8.99 -0.13 18.99
C VAL A 2 -8.83 0.22 20.47
N GLU A 3 -9.12 -0.72 21.37
CA GLU A 3 -9.31 -0.46 22.81
C GLU A 3 -8.07 0.12 23.51
N ASN A 4 -6.90 0.19 22.87
CA ASN A 4 -5.80 1.01 23.32
C ASN A 4 -4.85 1.40 22.17
N ILE A 5 -5.05 2.58 21.56
CA ILE A 5 -4.19 3.09 20.47
C ILE A 5 -2.72 3.26 20.90
N PHE A 6 -2.47 3.58 22.18
CA PHE A 6 -1.12 3.73 22.71
C PHE A 6 -0.37 2.39 22.74
N GLN A 7 -1.03 1.32 23.18
CA GLN A 7 -0.46 -0.02 23.16
C GLN A 7 -0.20 -0.50 21.73
N LEU A 8 -1.16 -0.29 20.82
CA LEU A 8 -0.99 -0.60 19.40
C LEU A 8 0.17 0.18 18.78
N ALA A 9 0.34 1.45 19.16
CA ALA A 9 1.43 2.29 18.71
C ALA A 9 2.79 1.75 19.16
N LYS A 10 2.91 1.21 20.37
CA LYS A 10 4.13 0.53 20.82
C LYS A 10 4.40 -0.75 20.02
N GLU A 11 3.40 -1.59 19.82
CA GLU A 11 3.54 -2.91 19.17
C GLU A 11 3.89 -2.84 17.67
N ARG A 12 3.46 -1.76 17.00
CA ARG A 12 3.70 -1.53 15.57
C ARG A 12 4.65 -0.37 15.30
N HIS A 13 5.25 0.21 16.34
CA HIS A 13 6.10 1.40 16.25
C HIS A 13 5.46 2.52 15.41
N LEU A 14 4.22 2.86 15.74
CA LEU A 14 3.45 3.90 15.04
C LEU A 14 3.96 5.28 15.47
N THR A 15 3.97 6.19 14.51
CA THR A 15 4.16 7.62 14.75
C THR A 15 2.80 8.33 14.69
N PRO A 16 2.68 9.59 15.16
CA PRO A 16 1.43 10.35 15.05
C PRO A 16 0.89 10.42 13.61
N MET A 17 1.76 10.50 12.60
CA MET A 17 1.34 10.50 11.19
C MET A 17 0.68 9.19 10.76
N HIS A 18 1.19 8.05 11.23
CA HIS A 18 0.57 6.75 10.96
C HIS A 18 -0.86 6.69 11.49
N ILE A 19 -1.05 7.13 12.74
CA ILE A 19 -2.35 7.14 13.41
C ILE A 19 -3.29 8.09 12.66
N LEU A 20 -2.85 9.33 12.39
CA LEU A 20 -3.64 10.33 11.69
C LEU A 20 -4.17 9.81 10.35
N PHE A 21 -3.29 9.29 9.50
CA PHE A 21 -3.68 8.81 8.18
C PHE A 21 -4.55 7.55 8.25
N ALA A 22 -4.20 6.59 9.10
CA ALA A 22 -4.99 5.36 9.23
C ALA A 22 -6.40 5.67 9.74
N THR A 23 -6.54 6.53 10.76
CA THR A 23 -7.83 6.97 11.30
C THR A 23 -8.63 7.75 10.27
N ALA A 24 -8.02 8.70 9.55
CA ALA A 24 -8.72 9.43 8.49
C ALA A 24 -9.28 8.49 7.42
N LEU A 25 -8.47 7.53 6.94
CA LEU A 25 -8.93 6.52 5.98
C LEU A 25 -10.03 5.63 6.56
N GLY A 26 -9.91 5.27 7.85
CA GLY A 26 -10.86 4.40 8.51
C GLY A 26 -12.23 5.05 8.70
N GLU A 27 -12.26 6.31 9.17
CA GLU A 27 -13.49 7.07 9.34
C GLU A 27 -14.17 7.38 8.00
N LEU A 28 -13.41 7.76 6.97
CA LEU A 28 -13.97 7.95 5.63
C LEU A 28 -14.60 6.65 5.09
N ALA A 29 -14.00 5.50 5.39
CA ALA A 29 -14.56 4.21 5.01
C ALA A 29 -15.84 3.88 5.79
N ASN A 30 -15.87 4.13 7.10
CA ASN A 30 -17.05 3.93 7.95
C ASN A 30 -18.24 4.80 7.51
N LYS A 31 -17.98 6.01 6.99
CA LYS A 31 -19.01 6.89 6.44
C LYS A 31 -19.40 6.58 4.99
N GLY A 32 -18.79 5.56 4.37
CA GLY A 32 -19.05 5.20 2.97
C GLY A 32 -18.43 6.16 1.94
N ALA A 33 -17.65 7.15 2.38
CA ALA A 33 -16.95 8.10 1.50
C ALA A 33 -15.73 7.47 0.80
N LEU A 34 -15.21 6.37 1.36
CA LEU A 34 -14.06 5.65 0.82
C LEU A 34 -14.37 4.15 0.63
N ASN A 35 -14.32 3.68 -0.61
CA ASN A 35 -14.34 2.26 -0.96
C ASN A 35 -12.98 1.83 -1.54
N GLN A 36 -12.82 0.54 -1.85
CA GLN A 36 -11.55 0.02 -2.38
C GLN A 36 -11.12 0.69 -3.69
N GLY A 37 -12.06 0.97 -4.61
CA GLY A 37 -11.77 1.65 -5.88
C GLY A 37 -11.27 3.08 -5.66
N THR A 38 -11.99 3.86 -4.86
CA THR A 38 -11.58 5.23 -4.51
C THR A 38 -10.24 5.24 -3.77
N ALA A 39 -10.00 4.28 -2.88
CA ALA A 39 -8.72 4.14 -2.18
C ALA A 39 -7.56 3.86 -3.15
N ILE A 40 -7.77 3.07 -4.21
CA ILE A 40 -6.77 2.88 -5.27
C ILE A 40 -6.51 4.20 -6.00
N LEU A 41 -7.54 4.95 -6.37
CA LEU A 41 -7.36 6.23 -7.08
C LEU A 41 -6.58 7.26 -6.26
N VAL A 42 -6.95 7.43 -4.98
CA VAL A 42 -6.21 8.29 -4.03
C VAL A 42 -4.78 7.78 -3.86
N GLY A 43 -4.61 6.46 -3.74
CA GLY A 43 -3.31 5.82 -3.66
C GLY A 43 -2.42 6.12 -4.87
N LYS A 44 -2.95 5.98 -6.10
CA LYS A 44 -2.21 6.28 -7.33
C LYS A 44 -1.71 7.72 -7.36
N ALA A 45 -2.56 8.68 -6.99
CA ALA A 45 -2.17 10.10 -6.92
C ALA A 45 -1.02 10.32 -5.92
N ALA A 46 -1.12 9.73 -4.71
CA ALA A 46 -0.08 9.81 -3.70
C ALA A 46 1.23 9.16 -4.17
N GLY A 47 1.17 7.95 -4.74
CA GLY A 47 2.34 7.22 -5.24
C GLY A 47 3.08 8.00 -6.33
N LYS A 48 2.34 8.58 -7.28
CA LYS A 48 2.91 9.41 -8.35
C LYS A 48 3.65 10.64 -7.79
N ASN A 49 3.05 11.34 -6.84
CA ASN A 49 3.68 12.52 -6.25
C ASN A 49 4.90 12.18 -5.40
N LEU A 50 4.87 11.05 -4.68
CA LEU A 50 6.04 10.56 -3.94
C LEU A 50 7.21 10.21 -4.88
N ALA A 51 6.95 9.57 -6.02
CA ALA A 51 7.98 9.26 -7.00
C ALA A 51 8.58 10.53 -7.62
N LYS A 52 7.76 11.53 -7.94
CA LYS A 52 8.24 12.84 -8.44
C LYS A 52 9.09 13.58 -7.40
N TYR A 53 8.65 13.60 -6.14
CA TYR A 53 9.43 14.17 -5.05
C TYR A 53 10.81 13.51 -4.96
N LEU A 54 10.85 12.18 -4.98
CA LEU A 54 12.10 11.43 -4.90
C LEU A 54 13.02 11.69 -6.10
N LYS A 55 12.49 11.78 -7.32
CA LYS A 55 13.26 12.17 -8.51
C LYS A 55 13.87 13.57 -8.39
N GLY A 56 13.09 14.52 -7.87
CA GLY A 56 13.58 15.88 -7.62
C GLY A 56 14.72 15.88 -6.61
N LEU A 57 14.54 15.19 -5.48
CA LEU A 57 15.57 15.05 -4.47
C LEU A 57 16.84 14.39 -5.03
N ALA A 58 16.70 13.29 -5.78
CA ALA A 58 17.81 12.60 -6.42
C ALA A 58 18.57 13.48 -7.42
N ALA A 59 17.86 14.35 -8.16
CA ALA A 59 18.49 15.31 -9.07
C ALA A 59 19.31 16.38 -8.31
N GLU A 60 18.89 16.76 -7.10
CA GLU A 60 19.61 17.71 -6.25
C GLU A 60 20.80 17.07 -5.53
N THR A 61 20.66 15.84 -5.04
CA THR A 61 21.68 15.16 -4.21
C THR A 61 22.64 14.30 -5.01
N GLY A 62 22.30 13.95 -6.25
CA GLY A 62 23.04 12.98 -7.06
C GLY A 62 22.84 11.52 -6.61
N GLU A 63 21.87 11.25 -5.72
CA GLU A 63 21.56 9.89 -5.30
C GLU A 63 20.90 9.09 -6.42
N ASN A 64 21.27 7.80 -6.53
CA ASN A 64 20.68 6.91 -7.52
C ASN A 64 19.30 6.39 -7.06
N ILE A 65 18.31 6.47 -7.94
CA ILE A 65 17.00 5.86 -7.75
C ILE A 65 16.94 4.47 -8.42
N PRO A 66 16.21 3.50 -7.84
CA PRO A 66 16.04 2.19 -8.46
C PRO A 66 15.29 2.26 -9.80
N THR A 67 15.78 1.50 -10.78
CA THR A 67 15.13 1.28 -12.08
C THR A 67 14.38 -0.05 -12.16
N GLU A 68 14.63 -0.94 -11.20
CA GLU A 68 13.94 -2.23 -11.10
C GLU A 68 12.63 -2.10 -10.29
N PRO A 69 11.47 -2.51 -10.85
CA PRO A 69 10.16 -2.33 -10.21
C PRO A 69 10.04 -2.88 -8.80
N SER A 70 10.61 -4.06 -8.55
CA SER A 70 10.60 -4.68 -7.22
C SER A 70 11.43 -3.87 -6.21
N GLU A 71 12.57 -3.32 -6.62
CA GLU A 71 13.42 -2.47 -5.78
C GLU A 71 12.79 -1.10 -5.53
N ALA A 72 12.12 -0.52 -6.53
CA ALA A 72 11.30 0.68 -6.34
C ALA A 72 10.16 0.45 -5.32
N ALA A 73 9.49 -0.71 -5.37
CA ALA A 73 8.49 -1.08 -4.38
C ALA A 73 9.11 -1.22 -2.97
N ARG A 74 10.30 -1.83 -2.84
CA ARG A 74 11.01 -1.90 -1.54
C ARG A 74 11.38 -0.51 -1.02
N LEU A 75 11.86 0.37 -1.91
CA LEU A 75 12.22 1.73 -1.55
C LEU A 75 11.01 2.50 -1.03
N LEU A 76 9.87 2.42 -1.72
CA LEU A 76 8.62 3.03 -1.25
C LEU A 76 8.26 2.53 0.15
N ILE A 77 8.21 1.22 0.36
CA ILE A 77 7.83 0.61 1.65
C ILE A 77 8.70 1.15 2.79
N LYS A 78 10.01 1.32 2.56
CA LYS A 78 10.95 1.92 3.52
C LYS A 78 10.72 3.42 3.69
N LEU A 79 10.60 4.16 2.59
CA LEU A 79 10.46 5.61 2.55
C LEU A 79 9.27 6.08 3.38
N ILE A 80 8.13 5.40 3.25
CA ILE A 80 6.92 5.74 4.01
C ILE A 80 6.80 4.97 5.33
N ASN A 81 7.81 4.17 5.71
CA ASN A 81 7.79 3.33 6.91
C ASN A 81 6.51 2.47 7.01
N LEU A 82 6.10 1.83 5.91
CA LEU A 82 4.82 1.11 5.84
C LEU A 82 4.73 -0.06 6.83
N VAL A 83 5.83 -0.80 6.95
CA VAL A 83 6.00 -1.99 7.81
C VAL A 83 7.49 -2.30 7.96
N GLU A 84 7.89 -2.90 9.07
CA GLU A 84 9.27 -3.35 9.31
C GLU A 84 9.60 -4.63 8.53
N ASP A 85 8.74 -5.65 8.65
CA ASP A 85 8.91 -6.94 7.97
C ASP A 85 7.97 -7.09 6.78
N TYR A 86 8.55 -7.23 5.59
CA TYR A 86 7.81 -7.45 4.35
C TYR A 86 8.60 -8.35 3.40
N LYS A 87 7.88 -8.98 2.47
CA LYS A 87 8.50 -9.73 1.37
C LYS A 87 8.13 -9.06 0.05
N VAL A 88 9.14 -8.78 -0.76
CA VAL A 88 8.96 -8.47 -2.17
C VAL A 88 9.63 -9.56 -2.98
N ASN A 89 8.86 -10.26 -3.80
CA ASN A 89 9.36 -11.33 -4.67
C ASN A 89 9.25 -10.86 -6.12
N SER A 90 10.36 -10.87 -6.85
CA SER A 90 10.41 -10.46 -8.25
C SER A 90 10.29 -11.67 -9.17
N SER A 91 9.73 -11.45 -10.36
CA SER A 91 9.67 -12.41 -11.46
C SER A 91 9.81 -11.67 -12.78
N ASN A 92 10.06 -12.38 -13.88
CA ASN A 92 10.15 -11.76 -15.21
C ASN A 92 8.84 -11.09 -15.66
N LYS A 93 7.70 -11.43 -15.06
CA LYS A 93 6.37 -10.92 -15.43
C LYS A 93 5.85 -9.83 -14.48
N GLY A 94 6.63 -9.44 -13.47
CA GLY A 94 6.21 -8.50 -12.43
C GLY A 94 6.66 -8.92 -11.04
N PHE A 95 6.02 -8.40 -10.00
CA PHE A 95 6.45 -8.61 -8.62
C PHE A 95 5.27 -8.78 -7.67
N LYS A 96 5.55 -9.36 -6.49
CA LYS A 96 4.59 -9.59 -5.43
C LYS A 96 5.06 -8.94 -4.14
N VAL A 97 4.14 -8.29 -3.43
CA VAL A 97 4.37 -7.66 -2.13
C VAL A 97 3.48 -8.33 -1.09
N ASP A 98 4.10 -8.94 -0.08
CA ASP A 98 3.42 -9.58 1.04
C ASP A 98 3.71 -8.81 2.34
N ILE A 99 2.64 -8.35 2.99
CA ILE A 99 2.71 -7.59 4.25
C ILE A 99 1.88 -8.31 5.30
N LYS A 100 2.45 -8.58 6.49
CA LYS A 100 1.69 -9.17 7.60
C LYS A 100 0.51 -8.27 7.98
N THR A 101 -0.70 -8.84 8.04
CA THR A 101 -1.95 -8.09 8.24
C THR A 101 -1.97 -7.29 9.55
N ASN A 102 -1.33 -7.82 10.59
CA ASN A 102 -1.22 -7.22 11.92
C ASN A 102 -0.02 -6.27 12.09
N LYS A 103 0.77 -6.01 11.04
CA LYS A 103 1.97 -5.15 11.12
C LYS A 103 1.91 -3.89 10.26
N CYS A 104 1.00 -3.81 9.28
CA CYS A 104 0.84 -2.60 8.48
C CYS A 104 0.49 -1.39 9.37
N LYS A 105 1.31 -0.34 9.29
CA LYS A 105 1.20 0.86 10.13
C LYS A 105 0.11 1.84 9.69
N TYR A 106 -0.37 1.69 8.45
CA TYR A 106 -1.41 2.53 7.84
C TYR A 106 -2.72 1.78 7.61
N CYS A 107 -2.92 0.62 8.25
CA CYS A 107 -4.09 -0.21 8.01
C CYS A 107 -5.38 0.48 8.46
N PRO A 108 -6.34 0.79 7.57
CA PRO A 108 -7.55 1.52 7.98
C PRO A 108 -8.42 0.72 8.95
N LYS A 109 -8.42 -0.62 8.85
CA LYS A 109 -9.08 -1.49 9.83
C LYS A 109 -8.24 -1.66 11.10
N GLY A 110 -6.97 -2.03 10.93
CA GLY A 110 -6.12 -2.48 12.04
C GLY A 110 -5.57 -1.38 12.93
N VAL A 111 -5.50 -0.14 12.43
CA VAL A 111 -5.05 1.05 13.17
C VAL A 111 -6.17 2.08 13.18
N GLY A 112 -6.80 2.33 12.02
CA GLY A 112 -7.84 3.34 11.88
C GLY A 112 -9.22 2.97 12.43
N GLY A 113 -9.43 1.72 12.87
CA GLY A 113 -10.68 1.29 13.47
C GLY A 113 -11.86 1.13 12.51
N ALA A 114 -11.63 1.00 11.20
CA ALA A 114 -12.70 0.82 10.22
C ALA A 114 -13.46 -0.51 10.41
N GLU A 115 -14.78 -0.41 10.53
CA GLU A 115 -15.74 -1.52 10.75
C GLU A 115 -16.52 -1.81 9.45
N ILE A 116 -15.77 -2.00 8.36
CA ILE A 116 -16.32 -2.24 7.02
C ILE A 116 -16.21 -3.71 6.59
N HIS A 117 -17.12 -4.13 5.72
CA HIS A 117 -16.98 -5.37 4.95
C HIS A 117 -15.89 -5.21 3.87
N GLY A 118 -15.05 -6.23 3.70
CA GLY A 118 -13.96 -6.22 2.72
C GLY A 118 -12.73 -5.41 3.14
N THR A 119 -12.09 -4.78 2.16
CA THR A 119 -10.83 -4.04 2.31
C THR A 119 -10.96 -2.63 1.75
N VAL A 120 -10.30 -1.68 2.39
CA VAL A 120 -10.06 -0.32 1.86
C VAL A 120 -8.59 -0.06 2.10
N CYS A 121 -7.75 -0.45 1.13
CA CYS A 121 -6.31 -0.30 1.22
C CYS A 121 -5.83 0.54 0.04
N PRO A 122 -5.17 1.70 0.27
CA PRO A 122 -4.67 2.52 -0.83
C PRO A 122 -3.36 1.97 -1.42
N PHE A 123 -2.62 1.14 -0.66
CA PHE A 123 -1.25 0.75 -1.01
C PHE A 123 -1.06 0.01 -2.34
N PRO A 124 -1.99 -0.83 -2.84
CA PRO A 124 -1.84 -1.36 -4.18
C PRO A 124 -1.72 -0.23 -5.21
N GLY A 125 -2.55 0.82 -5.11
CA GLY A 125 -2.49 1.99 -6.00
C GLY A 125 -1.25 2.85 -5.77
N VAL A 126 -0.83 3.04 -4.51
CA VAL A 126 0.40 3.77 -4.19
C VAL A 126 1.62 3.08 -4.82
N ILE A 127 1.74 1.76 -4.62
CA ILE A 127 2.87 0.97 -5.13
C ILE A 127 2.89 0.98 -6.66
N GLU A 128 1.76 0.69 -7.31
CA GLU A 128 1.65 0.69 -8.77
C GLU A 128 2.10 2.02 -9.38
N ALA A 129 1.50 3.13 -8.96
CA ALA A 129 1.79 4.44 -9.54
C ALA A 129 3.18 4.96 -9.17
N PHE A 130 3.66 4.68 -7.95
CA PHE A 130 5.01 5.05 -7.54
C PHE A 130 6.05 4.33 -8.39
N VAL A 131 5.89 3.01 -8.55
CA VAL A 131 6.83 2.19 -9.33
C VAL A 131 6.81 2.61 -10.80
N GLU A 132 5.62 2.74 -11.40
CA GLU A 132 5.50 3.17 -12.80
C GLU A 132 6.14 4.54 -13.03
N GLU A 133 5.83 5.52 -12.18
CA GLU A 133 6.43 6.85 -12.29
C GLU A 133 7.94 6.78 -12.07
N LEU A 134 8.44 6.10 -11.03
CA LEU A 134 9.86 6.08 -10.70
C LEU A 134 10.71 5.39 -11.77
N THR A 135 10.26 4.22 -12.26
CA THR A 135 11.04 3.38 -13.18
C THR A 135 10.72 3.60 -14.66
N GLN A 136 9.66 4.37 -14.98
CA GLN A 136 9.13 4.53 -16.34
C GLN A 136 8.74 3.20 -17.02
N LYS A 137 8.50 2.15 -16.23
CA LYS A 137 8.01 0.85 -16.71
C LYS A 137 6.52 0.80 -16.42
N LYS A 138 5.72 0.39 -17.40
CA LYS A 138 4.28 0.31 -17.21
C LYS A 138 3.95 -0.83 -16.25
N VAL A 139 3.21 -0.55 -15.18
CA VAL A 139 2.89 -1.54 -14.14
C VAL A 139 1.39 -1.54 -13.86
N SER A 140 0.82 -2.73 -13.70
CA SER A 140 -0.61 -2.92 -13.41
C SER A 140 -0.81 -3.79 -12.18
N ILE A 141 -1.76 -3.44 -11.31
CA ILE A 141 -2.16 -4.30 -10.20
C ILE A 141 -2.94 -5.50 -10.74
N LYS A 142 -2.49 -6.71 -10.41
CA LYS A 142 -3.26 -7.93 -10.70
C LYS A 142 -4.45 -8.04 -9.76
N LEU A 143 -5.63 -7.92 -10.35
CA LEU A 143 -6.88 -8.11 -9.63
C LEU A 143 -7.18 -9.60 -9.46
N LYS A 144 -7.46 -10.02 -8.22
CA LYS A 144 -7.88 -11.38 -7.87
C LYS A 144 -9.39 -11.47 -7.76
N MET A 145 -9.95 -12.62 -8.11
CA MET A 145 -11.37 -12.89 -7.96
C MET A 145 -11.71 -13.11 -6.48
N LEU A 146 -12.78 -12.46 -6.03
CA LEU A 146 -13.32 -12.63 -4.67
C LEU A 146 -14.41 -13.71 -4.61
N ASP A 147 -15.05 -14.01 -5.74
CA ASP A 147 -16.09 -15.03 -5.86
C ASP A 147 -16.01 -15.75 -7.21
N GLU A 148 -16.64 -16.94 -7.27
CA GLU A 148 -16.73 -17.77 -8.48
C GLU A 148 -17.53 -17.10 -9.61
N SER A 149 -18.31 -16.07 -9.28
CA SER A 149 -19.18 -15.36 -10.22
C SER A 149 -18.44 -14.47 -11.20
N GLY A 150 -17.16 -14.19 -10.97
CA GLY A 150 -16.39 -13.34 -11.87
C GLY A 150 -16.54 -11.83 -11.61
N LEU A 151 -17.49 -11.42 -10.76
CA LEU A 151 -17.95 -10.03 -10.69
C LEU A 151 -17.23 -9.20 -9.64
N ARG A 152 -16.70 -9.82 -8.58
CA ARG A 152 -15.96 -9.11 -7.54
C ARG A 152 -14.47 -9.36 -7.67
N LYS A 153 -13.73 -8.27 -7.84
CA LYS A 153 -12.27 -8.26 -7.97
C LYS A 153 -11.65 -7.46 -6.83
N THR A 154 -10.54 -7.96 -6.27
CA THR A 154 -9.78 -7.29 -5.23
C THR A 154 -8.32 -7.07 -5.66
N PRO A 155 -7.73 -5.90 -5.37
CA PRO A 155 -6.31 -5.66 -5.61
C PRO A 155 -5.39 -6.31 -4.55
N LEU A 156 -5.98 -6.92 -3.51
CA LEU A 156 -5.24 -7.60 -2.46
C LEU A 156 -6.02 -8.79 -1.90
N SER A 157 -5.33 -9.90 -1.63
CA SER A 157 -5.91 -11.04 -0.91
C SER A 157 -5.35 -11.13 0.51
N LYS A 158 -6.19 -11.57 1.45
CA LYS A 158 -5.78 -11.86 2.83
C LYS A 158 -5.69 -13.36 3.01
N GLU A 159 -4.47 -13.88 3.04
CA GLU A 159 -4.20 -15.32 3.12
C GLU A 159 -3.06 -15.55 4.11
N GLU A 160 -3.21 -16.55 5.00
CA GLU A 160 -2.15 -17.00 5.91
C GLU A 160 -1.56 -15.87 6.78
N GLY A 161 -2.37 -14.87 7.13
CA GLY A 161 -1.93 -13.71 7.91
C GLY A 161 -1.19 -12.63 7.11
N TYR A 162 -1.20 -12.69 5.78
CA TYR A 162 -0.61 -11.68 4.90
C TYR A 162 -1.65 -11.00 4.01
N CYS A 163 -1.50 -9.68 3.82
CA CYS A 163 -2.02 -8.96 2.67
C CYS A 163 -1.07 -9.19 1.50
N LYS A 164 -1.51 -9.95 0.50
CA LYS A 164 -0.74 -10.28 -0.70
C LYS A 164 -1.21 -9.40 -1.86
N MET A 165 -0.29 -8.64 -2.46
CA MET A 165 -0.53 -7.76 -3.61
C MET A 165 0.36 -8.20 -4.76
N GLU A 166 -0.18 -8.31 -5.96
CA GLU A 166 0.55 -8.78 -7.14
C GLU A 166 0.49 -7.71 -8.23
N PHE A 167 1.61 -7.53 -8.91
CA PHE A 167 1.80 -6.52 -9.93
C PHE A 167 2.40 -7.17 -11.18
N GLU A 168 1.96 -6.73 -12.35
CA GLU A 168 2.51 -7.13 -13.65
C GLU A 168 3.22 -5.96 -14.32
N ILE A 169 4.31 -6.26 -15.03
CA ILE A 169 4.99 -5.31 -15.89
C ILE A 169 4.45 -5.53 -17.30
N LEU A 170 3.99 -4.45 -17.95
CA LEU A 170 3.33 -4.44 -19.25
C LEU A 170 4.27 -4.04 -20.39
#